data_AF-A0A9D1S8N2-F1
#
_entry.id   AF-A0A9D1S8N2-F1
#
_cell.length_a   1.000
_cell.length_b   1.000
_cell.length_c   1.000
_cell.angle_alpha   90.00
_cell.angle_beta   90.00
_cell.angle_gamma   90.00
#
_symmetry.space_group_name_H-M   'P 1'
#
loop_
_entity.id
_entity.type
_entity.pdbx_description
1 polymer ?
#
loop_
_entity_poly.entity_id
_entity_poly.type
_entity_poly.pdbx_seq_one_letter_code
_entity_poly.pdbx_strand_id
1 'polypeptide(L)'
;MKKTISLVLAVLMLASAFFALPAVSAEMKNPNVKGSNQELLDMLNNLEPQQFVSDYEKLGMTKEQFAEIEAETLKTIESSGAVTDYDKLKAICHWVCDNIKYDYGLVSGSQDAYNVFSKRLGICQGYSNVTKAMCAAVGIPCVMVNGDSSAGGHAWSMAYADNRWIFLDTTWGDSWFDADIERFANDHRPYYCDDIKVQEGDFIFTYFNGVAPCKYVGQSGDWVIPSSAVNMPVTGVSFYLFDAYSTVETLYIPETVKNLETTGLNYCSKLKKIEVAENNTSFASVDGVLFDKSVSNLLIYPTGKEETSFAIPNTIKQLGESVFERNTNLTDVLIPASVTSIGKAPFNDNSKITIYADEGTYGYEFAKQNGIACKPTSEFEGGETQEPVNKDQLTALVDEMNQVKNVYTVNSYRAFAAALGNAADVLKDDKADQKTVDEAFAALESAYGNLKYNMGDIDHSGAISIDDVTAIQQHVSGQNIENFDRLLADVDGSSEITITDATICQMVVANMMSVDEDGNITL
;
A
#
# COMPACT_ATOMS: atom_id res chain seq x y z
N MET A 1 21.61 -45.03 8.30
CA MET A 1 20.69 -44.15 9.05
C MET A 1 21.35 -43.13 10.01
N LYS A 2 22.69 -43.01 10.11
CA LYS A 2 23.34 -41.96 10.94
C LYS A 2 24.15 -40.90 10.16
N LYS A 3 24.14 -40.92 8.83
CA LYS A 3 24.84 -39.91 7.98
C LYS A 3 23.92 -38.96 7.21
N THR A 4 22.60 -39.13 7.30
CA THR A 4 21.62 -38.29 6.58
C THR A 4 20.98 -37.22 7.47
N ILE A 5 21.13 -37.32 8.80
CA ILE A 5 20.56 -36.35 9.76
C ILE A 5 21.48 -35.14 9.97
N SER A 6 22.78 -35.27 9.67
CA SER A 6 23.74 -34.17 9.87
C SER A 6 23.69 -33.07 8.80
N LEU A 7 23.04 -33.31 7.65
CA LEU A 7 22.94 -32.32 6.57
C LEU A 7 21.69 -31.43 6.72
N VAL A 8 20.62 -31.95 7.33
CA VAL A 8 19.38 -31.19 7.56
C VAL A 8 19.56 -30.16 8.69
N LEU A 9 20.37 -30.46 9.70
CA LEU A 9 20.70 -29.49 10.75
C LEU A 9 21.74 -28.43 10.33
N ALA A 10 22.62 -28.74 9.36
CA ALA A 10 23.63 -27.80 8.88
C ALA A 10 23.06 -26.72 7.94
N VAL A 11 21.92 -26.99 7.28
CA VAL A 11 21.24 -26.02 6.41
C VAL A 11 20.34 -25.06 7.22
N LEU A 12 19.87 -25.47 8.40
CA LEU A 12 19.17 -24.58 9.34
C LEU A 12 20.09 -23.53 10.00
N MET A 13 21.41 -23.75 10.01
CA MET A 13 22.40 -22.80 10.56
C MET A 13 23.01 -21.85 9.51
N LEU A 14 22.61 -21.94 8.24
CA LEU A 14 23.09 -21.05 7.18
C LEU A 14 22.14 -19.87 6.88
N ALA A 15 21.03 -19.76 7.60
CA ALA A 15 20.10 -18.62 7.51
C ALA A 15 20.51 -17.40 8.36
N SER A 16 21.66 -17.43 9.04
CA SER A 16 22.13 -16.34 9.90
C SER A 16 23.29 -15.52 9.32
N ALA A 17 23.65 -15.73 8.04
CA ALA A 17 24.45 -14.75 7.32
C ALA A 17 23.52 -13.61 6.88
N PHE A 18 23.20 -12.70 7.80
CA PHE A 18 22.70 -11.37 7.45
C PHE A 18 23.77 -10.73 6.54
N PHE A 19 23.57 -10.79 5.23
CA PHE A 19 24.13 -9.78 4.38
C PHE A 19 23.59 -8.45 4.92
N ALA A 20 24.49 -7.52 5.23
CA ALA A 20 24.09 -6.13 5.34
C ALA A 20 23.23 -5.83 4.12
N LEU A 21 21.94 -5.51 4.35
CA LEU A 21 21.07 -5.07 3.28
C LEU A 21 21.85 -3.98 2.55
N PRO A 22 22.10 -4.11 1.23
CA PRO A 22 22.58 -2.96 0.49
C PRO A 22 21.58 -1.86 0.77
N ALA A 23 22.05 -0.68 1.17
CA ALA A 23 21.22 0.49 1.37
C ALA A 23 20.21 0.54 0.22
N VAL A 24 18.93 0.31 0.54
CA VAL A 24 17.86 0.40 -0.43
C VAL A 24 17.99 1.79 -1.02
N SER A 25 18.32 1.81 -2.31
CA SER A 25 18.61 3.03 -3.03
C SER A 25 17.42 3.98 -2.89
N ALA A 26 17.76 5.27 -2.85
CA ALA A 26 16.83 6.38 -2.88
C ALA A 26 15.59 6.10 -3.74
N GLU A 27 14.43 6.52 -3.21
CA GLU A 27 13.09 6.51 -3.85
C GLU A 27 12.14 5.36 -3.48
N MET A 28 11.84 5.20 -2.20
CA MET A 28 10.45 5.03 -1.76
C MET A 28 10.16 5.92 -0.55
N LYS A 29 9.98 7.21 -0.82
CA LYS A 29 9.38 8.14 0.14
C LYS A 29 7.89 7.78 0.28
N ASN A 30 7.56 6.83 1.14
CA ASN A 30 6.18 6.66 1.59
C ASN A 30 5.82 7.88 2.46
N PRO A 31 4.81 8.69 2.09
CA PRO A 31 4.55 9.96 2.77
C PRO A 31 3.93 9.84 4.18
N ASN A 32 3.62 8.63 4.69
CA ASN A 32 2.96 8.45 5.98
C ASN A 32 3.87 7.88 7.09
N VAL A 33 4.92 8.63 7.47
CA VAL A 33 5.88 8.24 8.52
C VAL A 33 5.20 8.00 9.88
N LYS A 34 4.18 8.81 10.24
CA LYS A 34 3.39 8.63 11.48
C LYS A 34 2.59 7.32 11.50
N GLY A 35 2.06 6.89 10.35
CA GLY A 35 1.27 5.67 10.24
C GLY A 35 2.08 4.41 10.57
N SER A 36 3.32 4.33 10.08
CA SER A 36 4.15 3.12 10.24
C SER A 36 4.65 2.87 11.67
N ASN A 37 5.03 3.91 12.43
CA ASN A 37 5.41 3.74 13.84
C ASN A 37 4.22 3.30 14.70
N GLN A 38 3.04 3.87 14.45
CA GLN A 38 1.82 3.48 15.15
C GLN A 38 1.43 2.04 14.81
N GLU A 39 1.54 1.65 13.53
CA GLU A 39 1.25 0.29 13.10
C GLU A 39 2.18 -0.75 13.75
N LEU A 40 3.49 -0.48 13.83
CA LEU A 40 4.42 -1.36 14.57
C LEU A 40 4.07 -1.43 16.05
N LEU A 41 3.76 -0.29 16.69
CA LEU A 41 3.37 -0.23 18.09
C LEU A 41 2.08 -1.04 18.35
N ASP A 42 1.08 -0.90 17.48
CA ASP A 42 -0.18 -1.64 17.56
C ASP A 42 0.05 -3.15 17.39
N MET A 43 0.93 -3.53 16.46
CA MET A 43 1.31 -4.95 16.28
C MET A 43 1.97 -5.51 17.54
N LEU A 44 2.90 -4.76 18.14
CA LEU A 44 3.54 -5.15 19.40
C LEU A 44 2.57 -5.18 20.59
N ASN A 45 1.55 -4.33 20.60
CA ASN A 45 0.50 -4.33 21.63
C ASN A 45 -0.46 -5.53 21.50
N ASN A 46 -0.63 -6.08 20.29
CA ASN A 46 -1.43 -7.28 20.05
C ASN A 46 -0.69 -8.59 20.38
N LEU A 47 0.56 -8.49 20.83
CA LEU A 47 1.45 -9.62 21.09
C LEU A 47 1.88 -9.65 22.55
N GLU A 48 1.98 -10.84 23.13
CA GLU A 48 2.44 -11.04 24.51
C GLU A 48 3.88 -10.54 24.68
N PRO A 49 4.16 -9.48 25.47
CA PRO A 49 5.48 -8.88 25.51
C PRO A 49 6.57 -9.86 25.93
N GLN A 50 6.26 -10.81 26.82
CA GLN A 50 7.23 -11.78 27.34
C GLN A 50 7.87 -12.68 26.27
N GLN A 51 7.27 -12.80 25.09
CA GLN A 51 7.90 -13.54 23.98
C GLN A 51 9.17 -12.86 23.45
N PHE A 52 9.32 -11.56 23.72
CA PHE A 52 10.46 -10.73 23.30
C PHE A 52 11.55 -10.61 24.39
N VAL A 53 11.46 -11.38 25.46
CA VAL A 53 12.62 -11.62 26.34
C VAL A 53 13.54 -12.62 25.63
N SER A 54 14.73 -12.16 25.27
CA SER A 54 15.73 -13.00 24.58
C SER A 54 16.52 -13.86 25.57
N ASP A 55 17.20 -14.86 25.05
CA ASP A 55 18.21 -15.65 25.76
C ASP A 55 19.55 -15.61 25.01
N TYR A 56 20.60 -16.19 25.58
CA TYR A 56 21.93 -16.19 24.98
C TYR A 56 21.97 -16.89 23.62
N GLU A 57 21.10 -17.89 23.36
CA GLU A 57 21.06 -18.63 22.10
C GLU A 57 20.46 -17.78 20.98
N LYS A 58 19.33 -17.13 21.25
CA LYS A 58 18.69 -16.19 20.32
C LYS A 58 19.58 -14.98 20.00
N LEU A 59 20.41 -14.57 20.96
CA LEU A 59 21.37 -13.48 20.78
C LEU A 59 22.70 -13.92 20.12
N GLY A 60 22.85 -15.21 19.77
CA GLY A 60 24.05 -15.73 19.12
C GLY A 60 25.30 -15.71 20.00
N MET A 61 25.15 -15.79 21.33
CA MET A 61 26.25 -15.72 22.30
C MET A 61 26.50 -17.08 22.96
N THR A 62 27.70 -17.28 23.51
CA THR A 62 27.93 -18.36 24.48
C THR A 62 27.37 -17.98 25.86
N LYS A 63 27.20 -18.97 26.74
CA LYS A 63 26.77 -18.73 28.12
C LYS A 63 27.73 -17.82 28.88
N GLU A 64 29.03 -17.99 28.67
CA GLU A 64 30.08 -17.20 29.32
C GLU A 64 30.04 -15.74 28.84
N GLN A 65 29.87 -15.53 27.53
CA GLN A 65 29.72 -14.20 26.95
C GLN A 65 28.49 -13.46 27.51
N PHE A 66 27.36 -14.17 27.61
CA PHE A 66 26.15 -13.60 28.19
C PHE A 66 26.31 -13.28 29.68
N ALA A 67 26.98 -14.16 30.45
CA ALA A 67 27.25 -13.94 31.87
C ALA A 67 28.11 -12.68 32.13
N GLU A 68 29.03 -12.32 31.23
CA GLU A 68 29.79 -11.06 31.33
C GLU A 68 28.89 -9.82 31.14
N ILE A 69 27.98 -9.85 30.17
CA ILE A 69 26.99 -8.78 29.96
C ILE A 69 26.04 -8.71 31.15
N GLU A 70 25.56 -9.84 31.64
CA GLU A 70 24.69 -9.94 32.82
C GLU A 70 25.35 -9.32 34.05
N ALA A 71 26.61 -9.66 34.33
CA ALA A 71 27.36 -9.10 35.46
C ALA A 71 27.49 -7.56 35.38
N GLU A 72 27.80 -7.01 34.20
CA GLU A 72 27.89 -5.57 34.01
C GLU A 72 26.50 -4.88 34.07
N THR A 73 25.45 -5.56 33.60
CA THR A 73 24.07 -5.08 33.68
C THR A 73 23.61 -4.97 35.12
N LEU A 74 23.81 -6.03 35.91
CA LEU A 74 23.43 -6.04 37.34
C LEU A 74 24.17 -4.97 38.12
N LYS A 75 25.47 -4.79 37.86
CA LYS A 75 26.28 -3.71 38.45
C LYS A 75 25.75 -2.32 38.09
N THR A 76 25.35 -2.11 36.83
CA THR A 76 24.75 -0.86 36.35
C THR A 76 23.43 -0.55 37.07
N ILE A 77 22.58 -1.56 37.24
CA ILE A 77 21.30 -1.44 37.95
C ILE A 77 21.52 -1.15 39.44
N GLU A 78 22.42 -1.87 40.10
CA GLU A 78 22.77 -1.63 41.51
C GLU A 78 23.30 -0.21 41.72
N SER A 79 24.21 0.23 40.85
CA SER A 79 24.85 1.56 40.96
C SER A 79 23.88 2.72 40.69
N SER A 80 22.85 2.51 39.88
CA SER A 80 21.82 3.52 39.60
C SER A 80 20.69 3.54 40.65
N GLY A 81 20.57 2.50 41.47
CA GLY A 81 19.45 2.32 42.39
C GLY A 81 18.13 2.02 41.70
N ALA A 82 18.16 1.56 40.45
CA ALA A 82 16.98 1.25 39.67
C ALA A 82 16.19 0.07 40.26
N VAL A 83 14.89 0.25 40.46
CA VAL A 83 14.00 -0.78 41.05
C VAL A 83 12.97 -1.27 40.05
N THR A 84 12.27 -0.34 39.37
CA THR A 84 11.26 -0.69 38.37
C THR A 84 11.93 -1.09 37.05
N ASP A 85 11.21 -1.84 36.21
CA ASP A 85 11.75 -2.20 34.89
C ASP A 85 11.97 -0.96 34.01
N TYR A 86 11.18 0.10 34.20
CA TYR A 86 11.40 1.39 33.56
C TYR A 86 12.73 2.02 34.00
N ASP A 87 13.01 2.06 35.30
CA ASP A 87 14.27 2.63 35.82
C ASP A 87 15.47 1.79 35.38
N LYS A 88 15.32 0.46 35.35
CA LYS A 88 16.38 -0.45 34.88
C LYS A 88 16.65 -0.23 33.40
N LEU A 89 15.61 -0.14 32.57
CA LEU A 89 15.74 0.15 31.14
C LEU A 89 16.44 1.50 30.91
N LYS A 90 16.06 2.54 31.66
CA LYS A 90 16.71 3.86 31.60
C LYS A 90 18.20 3.77 31.98
N ALA A 91 18.53 3.05 33.05
CA ALA A 91 19.92 2.85 33.47
C ALA A 91 20.74 2.09 32.41
N ILE A 92 20.15 1.07 31.78
CA ILE A 92 20.75 0.35 30.65
C ILE A 92 21.00 1.31 29.48
N CYS A 93 20.01 2.11 29.08
CA CYS A 93 20.15 3.07 27.98
C CYS A 93 21.30 4.05 28.23
N HIS A 94 21.34 4.65 29.42
CA HIS A 94 22.42 5.56 29.79
C HIS A 94 23.79 4.87 29.72
N TRP A 95 23.91 3.66 30.27
CA TRP A 95 25.17 2.92 30.22
C TRP A 95 25.61 2.66 28.77
N VAL A 96 24.71 2.24 27.89
CA VAL A 96 25.02 1.99 26.47
C VAL A 96 25.50 3.27 25.79
N CYS A 97 24.78 4.38 25.97
CA CYS A 97 25.14 5.69 25.43
C CYS A 97 26.53 6.17 25.90
N ASP A 98 26.86 5.95 27.17
CA ASP A 98 28.11 6.43 27.76
C ASP A 98 29.31 5.52 27.45
N ASN A 99 29.07 4.22 27.24
CA ASN A 99 30.13 3.22 27.16
C ASN A 99 30.43 2.72 25.76
N ILE A 100 29.54 2.91 24.79
CA ILE A 100 29.79 2.51 23.40
C ILE A 100 30.10 3.76 22.58
N LYS A 101 31.16 3.68 21.77
CA LYS A 101 31.51 4.72 20.80
C LYS A 101 31.02 4.35 19.40
N TYR A 102 30.59 5.37 18.65
CA TYR A 102 30.13 5.17 17.29
C TYR A 102 31.32 4.92 16.36
N ASP A 103 31.21 3.86 15.56
CA ASP A 103 32.25 3.42 14.65
C ASP A 103 32.09 4.00 13.23
N TYR A 104 32.53 5.24 13.06
CA TYR A 104 32.55 5.90 11.75
C TYR A 104 33.50 5.23 10.74
N GLY A 105 34.47 4.44 11.23
CA GLY A 105 35.43 3.75 10.37
C GLY A 105 34.96 2.37 9.91
N LEU A 106 33.82 1.89 10.42
CA LEU A 106 33.31 0.53 10.22
C LEU A 106 34.37 -0.54 10.51
N VAL A 107 35.22 -0.29 11.52
CA VAL A 107 36.34 -1.18 11.88
C VAL A 107 35.90 -2.37 12.74
N SER A 108 34.75 -2.26 13.41
CA SER A 108 34.09 -3.35 14.10
C SER A 108 33.44 -4.27 13.06
N GLY A 109 34.19 -5.29 12.65
CA GLY A 109 33.73 -6.23 11.63
C GLY A 109 32.41 -6.94 11.95
N SER A 110 32.07 -7.17 13.23
CA SER A 110 30.80 -7.77 13.67
C SER A 110 30.00 -6.79 14.52
N GLN A 111 28.68 -6.78 14.34
CA GLN A 111 27.74 -5.98 15.13
C GLN A 111 26.97 -6.81 16.16
N ASP A 112 27.44 -8.02 16.46
CA ASP A 112 26.87 -8.90 17.49
C ASP A 112 27.07 -8.27 18.88
N ALA A 113 26.11 -8.50 19.77
CA ALA A 113 26.06 -7.86 21.09
C ALA A 113 27.38 -7.99 21.87
N TYR A 114 27.95 -9.19 21.97
CA TYR A 114 29.18 -9.40 22.74
C TYR A 114 30.42 -8.73 22.12
N ASN A 115 30.52 -8.69 20.79
CA ASN A 115 31.66 -8.04 20.13
C ASN A 115 31.63 -6.53 20.35
N VAL A 116 30.45 -5.90 20.19
CA VAL A 116 30.29 -4.46 20.41
C VAL A 116 30.43 -4.12 21.90
N PHE A 117 29.85 -4.93 22.78
CA PHE A 117 30.06 -4.81 24.22
C PHE A 117 31.56 -4.85 24.52
N SER A 118 32.26 -5.96 24.28
CA SER A 118 33.68 -6.11 24.67
C SER A 118 34.61 -5.04 24.10
N LYS A 119 34.38 -4.60 22.85
CA LYS A 119 35.20 -3.57 22.20
C LYS A 119 34.79 -2.14 22.53
N ARG A 120 33.59 -1.94 23.09
CA ARG A 120 33.00 -0.62 23.36
C ARG A 120 32.94 0.26 22.09
N LEU A 121 32.69 -0.37 20.94
CA LEU A 121 32.73 0.26 19.60
C LEU A 121 31.77 -0.47 18.65
N GLY A 122 30.86 0.26 18.01
CA GLY A 122 29.89 -0.30 17.06
C GLY A 122 29.09 0.75 16.28
N ILE A 123 28.20 0.31 15.39
CA ILE A 123 27.21 1.16 14.70
C ILE A 123 25.80 0.92 15.25
N CYS A 124 24.78 1.60 14.71
CA CYS A 124 23.40 1.58 15.21
C CYS A 124 22.85 0.19 15.57
N GLN A 125 23.08 -0.81 14.71
CA GLN A 125 22.70 -2.21 14.98
C GLN A 125 23.40 -2.78 16.22
N GLY A 126 24.70 -2.52 16.37
CA GLY A 126 25.50 -2.94 17.52
C GLY A 126 25.03 -2.34 18.84
N TYR A 127 24.66 -1.06 18.83
CA TYR A 127 24.07 -0.38 20.00
C TYR A 127 22.76 -1.07 20.40
N SER A 128 21.85 -1.27 19.45
CA SER A 128 20.57 -1.94 19.69
C SER A 128 20.74 -3.38 20.19
N ASN A 129 21.70 -4.12 19.64
CA ASN A 129 22.03 -5.48 20.09
C ASN A 129 22.55 -5.53 21.53
N VAL A 130 23.41 -4.58 21.93
CA VAL A 130 23.88 -4.51 23.33
C VAL A 130 22.73 -4.13 24.26
N THR A 131 21.92 -3.13 23.90
CA THR A 131 20.73 -2.73 24.66
C THR A 131 19.80 -3.91 24.89
N LYS A 132 19.51 -4.68 23.84
CA LYS A 132 18.66 -5.87 23.91
C LYS A 132 19.28 -6.98 24.77
N ALA A 133 20.58 -7.23 24.68
CA ALA A 133 21.28 -8.20 25.51
C ALA A 133 21.25 -7.83 27.01
N MET A 134 21.44 -6.55 27.33
CA MET A 134 21.32 -6.06 28.71
C MET A 134 19.87 -6.12 29.21
N CYS A 135 18.88 -5.82 28.37
CA CYS A 135 17.46 -6.01 28.73
C CYS A 135 17.14 -7.47 29.03
N ALA A 136 17.65 -8.40 28.20
CA ALA A 136 17.49 -9.84 28.40
C ALA A 136 18.07 -10.32 29.74
N ALA A 137 19.21 -9.78 30.17
CA ALA A 137 19.84 -10.10 31.46
C ALA A 137 18.96 -9.77 32.68
N VAL A 138 17.99 -8.87 32.54
CA VAL A 138 17.07 -8.49 33.62
C VAL A 138 15.60 -8.79 33.30
N GLY A 139 15.34 -9.59 32.27
CA GLY A 139 14.00 -10.04 31.91
C GLY A 139 13.10 -8.96 31.30
N ILE A 140 13.68 -7.87 30.78
CA ILE A 140 12.91 -6.81 30.10
C ILE A 140 12.72 -7.20 28.63
N PRO A 141 11.46 -7.30 28.13
CA PRO A 141 11.22 -7.55 26.72
C PRO A 141 11.78 -6.42 25.86
N CYS A 142 12.50 -6.77 24.81
CA CYS A 142 13.14 -5.78 23.95
C CYS A 142 13.26 -6.32 22.51
N VAL A 143 12.80 -5.53 21.55
CA VAL A 143 12.89 -5.81 20.12
C VAL A 143 13.82 -4.83 19.44
N MET A 144 14.53 -5.30 18.41
CA MET A 144 15.28 -4.43 17.52
C MET A 144 14.42 -4.07 16.31
N VAL A 145 14.48 -2.80 15.93
CA VAL A 145 13.76 -2.26 14.79
C VAL A 145 14.77 -1.68 13.81
N ASN A 146 14.65 -2.08 12.55
CA ASN A 146 15.41 -1.56 11.43
C ASN A 146 14.51 -0.65 10.59
N GLY A 147 15.07 0.43 10.07
CA GLY A 147 14.31 1.41 9.30
C GLY A 147 15.17 2.53 8.75
N ASP A 148 14.53 3.66 8.51
CA ASP A 148 15.18 4.89 8.05
C ASP A 148 15.15 5.96 9.13
N SER A 149 16.11 6.87 9.04
CA SER A 149 16.25 8.09 9.85
C SER A 149 16.64 9.26 8.95
N SER A 150 16.71 10.47 9.50
CA SER A 150 17.28 11.62 8.76
C SER A 150 18.73 11.41 8.31
N ALA A 151 19.45 10.45 8.90
CA ALA A 151 20.82 10.09 8.54
C ALA A 151 20.92 8.91 7.53
N GLY A 152 19.79 8.40 7.04
CA GLY A 152 19.72 7.20 6.19
C GLY A 152 19.30 5.96 7.00
N GLY A 153 19.64 4.77 6.49
CA GLY A 153 19.29 3.50 7.13
C GLY A 153 19.80 3.43 8.57
N HIS A 154 18.93 3.01 9.48
CA HIS A 154 19.13 3.11 10.92
C HIS A 154 18.48 1.95 11.70
N ALA A 155 18.99 1.71 12.90
CA ALA A 155 18.48 0.67 13.80
C ALA A 155 18.36 1.21 15.23
N TRP A 156 17.22 0.91 15.87
CA TRP A 156 16.90 1.31 17.23
C TRP A 156 16.20 0.17 17.97
N SER A 157 15.77 0.43 19.21
CA SER A 157 15.10 -0.57 20.04
C SER A 157 13.73 -0.09 20.53
N MET A 158 12.84 -1.03 20.78
CA MET A 158 11.63 -0.81 21.56
C MET A 158 11.62 -1.81 22.71
N ALA A 159 11.33 -1.36 23.92
CA ALA A 159 11.33 -2.21 25.11
C ALA A 159 10.04 -2.05 25.89
N TYR A 160 9.58 -3.14 26.52
CA TYR A 160 8.33 -3.15 27.28
C TYR A 160 8.61 -2.91 28.77
N ALA A 161 8.17 -1.76 29.29
CA ALA A 161 8.22 -1.44 30.71
C ALA A 161 7.05 -0.52 31.08
N ASP A 162 6.67 -0.52 32.36
CA ASP A 162 5.51 0.26 32.85
C ASP A 162 4.21 -0.04 32.06
N ASN A 163 4.02 -1.32 31.73
CA ASN A 163 2.88 -1.84 30.96
C ASN A 163 2.70 -1.23 29.56
N ARG A 164 3.76 -0.70 28.94
CA ARG A 164 3.73 -0.19 27.57
C ARG A 164 5.06 -0.39 26.86
N TRP A 165 5.02 -0.33 25.53
CA TRP A 165 6.22 -0.23 24.73
C TRP A 165 6.79 1.19 24.79
N ILE A 166 8.11 1.27 24.92
CA ILE A 166 8.90 2.49 25.03
C ILE A 166 9.81 2.55 23.82
N PHE A 167 9.81 3.68 23.11
CA PHE A 167 10.76 3.97 22.04
C PHE A 167 12.09 4.42 22.64
N LEU A 168 13.20 3.90 22.13
CA LEU A 168 14.54 4.28 22.56
C LEU A 168 15.55 4.17 21.42
N ASP A 169 16.50 5.10 21.38
CA ASP A 169 17.61 5.07 20.46
C ASP A 169 18.93 5.35 21.19
N THR A 170 19.61 4.28 21.57
CA THR A 170 20.88 4.36 22.28
C THR A 170 22.05 4.82 21.39
N THR A 171 21.85 4.88 20.06
CA THR A 171 22.87 5.40 19.13
C THR A 171 22.88 6.93 19.13
N TRP A 172 21.71 7.54 19.23
CA TRP A 172 21.53 8.99 19.20
C TRP A 172 21.45 9.63 20.59
N GLY A 173 21.56 8.80 21.63
CA GLY A 173 21.71 9.24 23.01
C GLY A 173 20.44 9.12 23.83
N ASP A 174 20.61 9.30 25.14
CA ASP A 174 19.55 9.20 26.15
C ASP A 174 18.37 10.16 25.95
N SER A 175 18.57 11.26 25.22
CA SER A 175 17.50 12.20 24.86
C SER A 175 16.39 11.59 24.00
N TRP A 176 16.62 10.40 23.42
CA TRP A 176 15.64 9.60 22.67
C TRP A 176 14.99 8.49 23.50
N PHE A 177 15.38 8.33 24.76
CA PHE A 177 14.71 7.42 25.68
C PHE A 177 13.29 7.91 25.98
N ASP A 178 12.31 7.03 25.78
CA ASP A 178 10.90 7.31 26.01
C ASP A 178 10.39 8.53 25.24
N ALA A 179 10.88 8.69 24.00
CA ALA A 179 10.35 9.68 23.09
C ALA A 179 8.90 9.34 22.74
N ASP A 180 8.03 10.34 22.74
CA ASP A 180 6.66 10.16 22.24
C ASP A 180 6.67 9.81 20.74
N ILE A 181 5.59 9.18 20.29
CA ILE A 181 5.50 8.67 18.92
C ILE A 181 5.52 9.79 17.87
N GLU A 182 5.07 11.00 18.20
CA GLU A 182 5.09 12.12 17.25
C GLU A 182 6.51 12.60 17.02
N ARG A 183 7.29 12.72 18.10
CA ARG A 183 8.71 13.01 18.02
C ARG A 183 9.47 11.92 17.27
N PHE A 184 9.19 10.65 17.57
CA PHE A 184 9.87 9.53 16.93
C PHE A 184 9.56 9.48 15.42
N ALA A 185 8.30 9.64 15.05
CA ALA A 185 7.86 9.64 13.65
C ALA A 185 8.30 10.85 12.82
N ASN A 186 8.89 11.89 13.43
CA ASN A 186 9.49 12.99 12.67
C ASN A 186 10.85 12.62 12.09
N ASP A 187 11.47 11.54 12.57
CA ASP A 187 12.79 11.12 12.13
C ASP A 187 12.84 9.63 11.75
N HIS A 188 12.41 8.75 12.66
CA HIS A 188 12.51 7.31 12.51
C HIS A 188 11.30 6.72 11.80
N ARG A 189 11.55 5.84 10.82
CA ARG A 189 10.52 5.11 10.08
C ARG A 189 10.81 3.61 10.07
N PRO A 190 10.00 2.76 10.73
CA PRO A 190 10.26 1.34 10.79
C PRO A 190 10.04 0.66 9.44
N TYR A 191 11.01 -0.14 9.03
CA TYR A 191 10.95 -1.03 7.88
C TYR A 191 10.77 -2.49 8.30
N TYR A 192 11.48 -2.94 9.35
CA TYR A 192 11.49 -4.34 9.74
C TYR A 192 11.69 -4.48 11.26
N CYS A 193 11.00 -5.44 11.87
CA CYS A 193 11.22 -5.83 13.27
C CYS A 193 11.62 -7.31 13.32
N ASP A 194 12.89 -7.57 13.66
CA ASP A 194 13.52 -8.89 13.54
C ASP A 194 12.79 -9.96 14.34
N ASP A 195 12.33 -9.58 15.54
CA ASP A 195 11.82 -10.50 16.56
C ASP A 195 10.37 -10.94 16.37
N ILE A 196 9.60 -10.24 15.53
CA ILE A 196 8.18 -10.58 15.34
C ILE A 196 8.09 -11.73 14.36
N LYS A 197 7.71 -12.91 14.86
CA LYS A 197 7.46 -14.11 14.05
C LYS A 197 6.25 -14.84 14.62
N VAL A 198 5.08 -14.59 14.04
CA VAL A 198 3.79 -15.10 14.54
C VAL A 198 3.16 -15.99 13.49
N GLN A 199 2.94 -17.26 13.82
CA GLN A 199 2.24 -18.17 12.91
C GLN A 199 0.73 -18.04 13.09
N GLU A 200 0.03 -17.69 12.01
CA GLU A 200 -1.43 -17.72 11.92
C GLU A 200 -1.84 -18.42 10.63
N GLY A 201 -2.57 -19.53 10.77
CA GLY A 201 -2.88 -20.41 9.64
C GLY A 201 -1.62 -20.94 8.96
N ASP A 202 -1.58 -20.79 7.64
CA ASP A 202 -0.49 -21.27 6.78
C ASP A 202 0.67 -20.27 6.63
N PHE A 203 0.60 -19.12 7.28
CA PHE A 203 1.61 -18.06 7.16
C PHE A 203 2.28 -17.75 8.51
N ILE A 204 3.56 -17.39 8.45
CA ILE A 204 4.25 -16.70 9.54
C ILE A 204 4.31 -15.23 9.17
N PHE A 205 3.89 -14.37 10.11
CA PHE A 205 3.85 -12.93 9.98
C PHE A 205 4.98 -12.27 10.76
N THR A 206 5.43 -11.13 10.23
CA THR A 206 6.42 -10.22 10.81
C THR A 206 5.93 -8.79 10.58
N TYR A 207 6.62 -7.82 11.19
CA TYR A 207 6.53 -6.45 10.71
C TYR A 207 7.56 -6.24 9.60
N PHE A 208 7.11 -5.95 8.38
CA PHE A 208 7.95 -5.65 7.22
C PHE A 208 7.19 -4.64 6.33
N ASN A 209 7.54 -3.35 6.43
CA ASN A 209 6.77 -2.23 5.85
C ASN A 209 5.26 -2.35 6.13
N GLY A 210 4.90 -2.78 7.35
CA GLY A 210 3.54 -3.11 7.76
C GLY A 210 3.41 -4.55 8.23
N VAL A 211 2.20 -4.97 8.60
CA VAL A 211 1.91 -6.35 8.99
C VAL A 211 2.01 -7.22 7.74
N ALA A 212 2.98 -8.14 7.72
CA ALA A 212 3.35 -8.83 6.49
C ALA A 212 3.59 -10.33 6.70
N PRO A 213 3.05 -11.21 5.85
CA PRO A 213 3.51 -12.58 5.78
C PRO A 213 4.97 -12.59 5.30
N CYS A 214 5.80 -13.40 5.95
CA CYS A 214 7.22 -13.56 5.66
C CYS A 214 7.64 -15.01 5.46
N LYS A 215 6.71 -15.96 5.63
CA LYS A 215 6.94 -17.37 5.29
C LYS A 215 5.61 -18.07 5.10
N TYR A 216 5.55 -18.96 4.11
CA TYR A 216 4.47 -19.91 3.94
C TYR A 216 4.88 -21.26 4.55
N VAL A 217 4.03 -21.84 5.39
CA VAL A 217 4.23 -23.14 6.05
C VAL A 217 3.11 -24.14 5.72
N GLY A 218 2.13 -23.73 4.92
CA GLY A 218 1.06 -24.60 4.45
C GLY A 218 1.52 -25.60 3.37
N GLN A 219 0.56 -26.32 2.81
CA GLN A 219 0.79 -27.38 1.82
C GLN A 219 0.11 -27.11 0.47
N SER A 220 -0.63 -26.01 0.31
CA SER A 220 -1.28 -25.65 -0.95
C SER A 220 -0.30 -25.02 -1.94
N GLY A 221 -0.62 -25.15 -3.23
CA GLY A 221 0.13 -24.54 -4.34
C GLY A 221 -0.36 -23.14 -4.72
N ASP A 222 -1.50 -22.68 -4.21
CA ASP A 222 -1.98 -21.31 -4.41
C ASP A 222 -1.98 -20.56 -3.08
N TRP A 223 -1.49 -19.32 -3.10
CA TRP A 223 -1.35 -18.46 -1.94
C TRP A 223 -2.39 -17.37 -1.95
N VAL A 224 -3.29 -17.41 -0.99
CA VAL A 224 -4.22 -16.32 -0.69
C VAL A 224 -3.70 -15.61 0.54
N ILE A 225 -3.13 -14.41 0.36
CA ILE A 225 -2.69 -13.61 1.50
C ILE A 225 -3.94 -13.21 2.29
N PRO A 226 -4.03 -13.51 3.59
CA PRO A 226 -5.19 -13.11 4.38
C PRO A 226 -5.22 -11.58 4.51
N SER A 227 -6.42 -10.99 4.53
CA SER A 227 -6.60 -9.54 4.71
C SER A 227 -6.30 -9.07 6.14
N SER A 228 -6.24 -9.99 7.10
CA SER A 228 -5.91 -9.69 8.50
C SER A 228 -5.07 -10.79 9.15
N ALA A 229 -4.16 -10.40 10.02
CA ALA A 229 -3.40 -11.26 10.91
C ALA A 229 -3.06 -10.50 12.20
N VAL A 230 -2.81 -11.18 13.31
CA VAL A 230 -2.47 -10.57 14.61
C VAL A 230 -3.45 -9.46 15.04
N ASN A 231 -4.74 -9.68 14.76
CA ASN A 231 -5.83 -8.72 14.97
C ASN A 231 -5.64 -7.36 14.26
N MET A 232 -4.93 -7.34 13.14
CA MET A 232 -4.66 -6.15 12.33
C MET A 232 -4.85 -6.44 10.84
N PRO A 233 -5.11 -5.41 10.01
CA PRO A 233 -5.04 -5.56 8.56
C PRO A 233 -3.63 -5.98 8.11
N VAL A 234 -3.53 -6.88 7.13
CA VAL A 234 -2.27 -7.21 6.47
C VAL A 234 -1.98 -6.12 5.44
N THR A 235 -0.99 -5.29 5.72
CA THR A 235 -0.67 -4.08 4.93
C THR A 235 0.61 -4.23 4.11
N GLY A 236 1.42 -5.25 4.40
CA GLY A 236 2.66 -5.55 3.69
C GLY A 236 2.71 -6.98 3.18
N VAL A 237 3.64 -7.26 2.27
CA VAL A 237 4.09 -8.61 1.92
C VAL A 237 5.62 -8.58 1.87
N SER A 238 6.25 -9.40 2.72
CA SER A 238 7.70 -9.39 2.88
C SER A 238 8.38 -10.16 1.75
N PHE A 239 9.54 -9.68 1.29
CA PHE A 239 10.36 -10.43 0.32
C PHE A 239 10.74 -11.82 0.83
N TYR A 240 10.86 -12.01 2.15
CA TYR A 240 11.17 -13.30 2.77
C TYR A 240 10.10 -14.36 2.54
N LEU A 241 8.87 -13.95 2.20
CA LEU A 241 7.80 -14.88 1.88
C LEU A 241 8.16 -15.76 0.67
N PHE A 242 8.96 -15.20 -0.24
CA PHE A 242 9.28 -15.80 -1.52
C PHE A 242 10.63 -16.50 -1.45
N ASP A 243 10.61 -17.84 -1.41
CA ASP A 243 11.82 -18.64 -1.53
C ASP A 243 11.89 -19.35 -2.90
N ALA A 244 13.11 -19.71 -3.31
CA ALA A 244 13.36 -20.36 -4.60
C ALA A 244 12.74 -21.77 -4.71
N TYR A 245 12.23 -22.33 -3.60
CA TYR A 245 11.56 -23.62 -3.54
C TYR A 245 10.03 -23.48 -3.52
N SER A 246 9.52 -22.25 -3.57
CA SER A 246 8.09 -21.99 -3.59
C SER A 246 7.47 -22.67 -4.81
N THR A 247 6.37 -23.37 -4.55
CA THR A 247 5.55 -24.03 -5.56
C THR A 247 4.36 -23.18 -5.97
N VAL A 248 4.32 -21.91 -5.52
CA VAL A 248 3.21 -21.01 -5.77
C VAL A 248 3.00 -20.81 -7.26
N GLU A 249 1.82 -21.15 -7.77
CA GLU A 249 1.44 -20.86 -9.16
C GLU A 249 0.59 -19.59 -9.26
N THR A 250 -0.27 -19.35 -8.26
CA THR A 250 -1.08 -18.15 -8.15
C THR A 250 -0.89 -17.46 -6.79
N LEU A 251 -0.64 -16.15 -6.82
CA LEU A 251 -0.62 -15.29 -5.64
C LEU A 251 -1.82 -14.33 -5.67
N TYR A 252 -2.66 -14.34 -4.64
CA TYR A 252 -3.75 -13.39 -4.47
C TYR A 252 -3.41 -12.32 -3.42
N ILE A 253 -3.48 -11.05 -3.83
CA ILE A 253 -3.21 -9.86 -3.01
C ILE A 253 -4.55 -9.23 -2.58
N PRO A 254 -4.88 -9.19 -1.27
CA PRO A 254 -6.14 -8.62 -0.79
C PRO A 254 -6.12 -7.08 -0.78
N GLU A 255 -7.29 -6.48 -0.56
CA GLU A 255 -7.52 -5.03 -0.54
C GLU A 255 -6.65 -4.25 0.46
N THR A 256 -6.22 -4.91 1.53
CA THR A 256 -5.50 -4.28 2.65
C THR A 256 -4.02 -4.07 2.36
N VAL A 257 -3.45 -4.82 1.42
CA VAL A 257 -2.01 -4.79 1.11
C VAL A 257 -1.66 -3.53 0.34
N LYS A 258 -0.73 -2.76 0.89
CA LYS A 258 -0.26 -1.48 0.37
C LYS A 258 1.23 -1.52 0.00
N ASN A 259 2.00 -2.38 0.65
CA ASN A 259 3.43 -2.50 0.47
C ASN A 259 3.78 -3.92 0.01
N LEU A 260 4.55 -4.04 -1.07
CA LEU A 260 4.98 -5.31 -1.62
C LEU A 260 6.41 -5.15 -2.15
N GLU A 261 7.36 -5.89 -1.58
CA GLU A 261 8.70 -5.97 -2.15
C GLU A 261 8.70 -6.94 -3.32
N THR A 262 8.67 -6.38 -4.51
CA THR A 262 8.48 -7.12 -5.76
C THR A 262 9.66 -8.02 -6.12
N THR A 263 10.89 -7.66 -5.71
CA THR A 263 12.11 -8.42 -6.03
C THR A 263 12.07 -9.86 -5.52
N GLY A 264 11.40 -10.11 -4.40
CA GLY A 264 11.20 -11.46 -3.88
C GLY A 264 10.38 -12.36 -4.82
N LEU A 265 9.41 -11.80 -5.55
CA LEU A 265 8.54 -12.54 -6.48
C LEU A 265 9.35 -13.19 -7.62
N ASN A 266 10.51 -12.64 -7.98
CA ASN A 266 11.38 -13.20 -9.01
C ASN A 266 12.03 -14.54 -8.62
N TYR A 267 11.96 -14.93 -7.34
CA TYR A 267 12.40 -16.24 -6.88
C TYR A 267 11.32 -17.31 -7.01
N CYS A 268 10.06 -16.93 -7.18
CA CYS A 268 8.93 -17.86 -7.33
C CYS A 268 8.84 -18.39 -8.77
N SER A 269 9.75 -19.28 -9.16
CA SER A 269 9.88 -19.82 -10.54
C SER A 269 8.64 -20.54 -11.11
N LYS A 270 7.63 -20.80 -10.27
CA LYS A 270 6.35 -21.41 -10.67
C LYS A 270 5.20 -20.41 -10.75
N LEU A 271 5.41 -19.16 -10.30
CA LEU A 271 4.36 -18.14 -10.25
C LEU A 271 3.97 -17.73 -11.67
N LYS A 272 2.77 -18.15 -12.08
CA LYS A 272 2.18 -17.87 -13.40
C LYS A 272 1.28 -16.64 -13.35
N LYS A 273 0.65 -16.38 -12.21
CA LYS A 273 -0.39 -15.36 -12.08
C LYS A 273 -0.32 -14.66 -10.73
N ILE A 274 -0.42 -13.34 -10.75
CA ILE A 274 -0.72 -12.53 -9.58
C ILE A 274 -2.15 -12.00 -9.77
N GLU A 275 -3.00 -12.17 -8.78
CA GLU A 275 -4.35 -11.61 -8.72
C GLU A 275 -4.41 -10.56 -7.63
N VAL A 276 -5.21 -9.52 -7.86
CA VAL A 276 -5.36 -8.40 -6.92
C VAL A 276 -6.84 -8.15 -6.70
N ALA A 277 -7.24 -7.93 -5.45
CA ALA A 277 -8.61 -7.55 -5.10
C ALA A 277 -9.01 -6.26 -5.84
N GLU A 278 -10.24 -6.19 -6.35
CA GLU A 278 -10.74 -5.08 -7.19
C GLU A 278 -10.60 -3.71 -6.49
N ASN A 279 -10.89 -3.67 -5.19
CA ASN A 279 -10.83 -2.49 -4.33
C ASN A 279 -9.44 -2.26 -3.70
N ASN A 280 -8.41 -3.01 -4.09
CA ASN A 280 -7.04 -2.67 -3.68
C ASN A 280 -6.68 -1.28 -4.22
N THR A 281 -6.12 -0.44 -3.36
CA THR A 281 -5.80 0.97 -3.69
C THR A 281 -4.37 1.19 -4.19
N SER A 282 -3.54 0.16 -4.17
CA SER A 282 -2.09 0.25 -4.42
C SER A 282 -1.66 -0.49 -5.69
N PHE A 283 -2.32 -1.60 -6.00
CA PHE A 283 -1.94 -2.51 -7.06
C PHE A 283 -3.12 -2.84 -7.96
N ALA A 284 -2.80 -3.28 -9.18
CA ALA A 284 -3.73 -3.87 -10.12
C ALA A 284 -3.09 -5.10 -10.76
N SER A 285 -3.92 -6.03 -11.23
CA SER A 285 -3.48 -7.16 -12.04
C SER A 285 -4.19 -7.15 -13.39
N VAL A 286 -3.42 -7.28 -14.46
CA VAL A 286 -3.93 -7.44 -15.84
C VAL A 286 -3.28 -8.69 -16.42
N ASP A 287 -4.09 -9.67 -16.80
CA ASP A 287 -3.66 -10.98 -17.31
C ASP A 287 -2.61 -11.70 -16.44
N GLY A 288 -2.73 -11.50 -15.12
CA GLY A 288 -1.83 -12.09 -14.14
C GLY A 288 -0.53 -11.34 -13.90
N VAL A 289 -0.32 -10.22 -14.58
CA VAL A 289 0.85 -9.36 -14.48
C VAL A 289 0.54 -8.23 -13.50
N LEU A 290 1.51 -7.89 -12.64
CA LEU A 290 1.32 -6.93 -11.56
C LEU A 290 1.71 -5.52 -11.98
N PHE A 291 0.82 -4.57 -11.70
CA PHE A 291 0.98 -3.14 -11.96
C PHE A 291 0.70 -2.33 -10.70
N ASP A 292 1.04 -1.05 -10.72
CA ASP A 292 0.45 -0.07 -9.81
C ASP A 292 -1.05 0.10 -10.09
N LYS A 293 -1.80 0.64 -9.13
CA LYS A 293 -3.26 0.80 -9.26
C LYS A 293 -3.67 1.60 -10.50
N SER A 294 -2.93 2.67 -10.84
CA SER A 294 -3.18 3.50 -12.02
C SER A 294 -2.79 2.85 -13.35
N VAL A 295 -2.15 1.69 -13.30
CA VAL A 295 -1.60 0.96 -14.45
C VAL A 295 -0.70 1.82 -15.34
N SER A 296 0.12 2.63 -14.68
CA SER A 296 1.18 3.45 -15.27
C SER A 296 2.56 2.83 -15.12
N ASN A 297 2.73 1.91 -14.16
CA ASN A 297 3.98 1.28 -13.83
C ASN A 297 3.82 -0.24 -13.85
N LEU A 298 4.60 -0.91 -14.70
CA LEU A 298 4.69 -2.37 -14.70
C LEU A 298 5.64 -2.80 -13.57
N LEU A 299 5.11 -3.48 -12.56
CA LEU A 299 5.86 -3.82 -11.35
C LEU A 299 6.55 -5.18 -11.47
N ILE A 300 5.82 -6.22 -11.86
CA ILE A 300 6.36 -7.59 -12.03
C ILE A 300 5.66 -8.32 -13.17
N TYR A 301 6.47 -8.95 -14.01
CA TYR A 301 6.04 -10.03 -14.89
C TYR A 301 6.39 -11.39 -14.25
N PRO A 302 5.39 -12.22 -13.87
CA PRO A 302 5.64 -13.44 -13.13
C PRO A 302 6.56 -14.43 -13.84
N THR A 303 7.59 -14.91 -13.14
CA THR A 303 8.67 -15.74 -13.74
C THR A 303 8.23 -17.11 -14.25
N GLY A 304 7.09 -17.61 -13.79
CA GLY A 304 6.49 -18.88 -14.21
C GLY A 304 5.55 -18.75 -15.41
N LYS A 305 5.29 -17.54 -15.93
CA LYS A 305 4.52 -17.35 -17.17
C LYS A 305 5.20 -18.09 -18.33
N GLU A 306 4.37 -18.68 -19.19
CA GLU A 306 4.82 -19.62 -20.23
C GLU A 306 4.97 -18.94 -21.60
N GLU A 307 4.41 -17.74 -21.73
CA GLU A 307 4.48 -16.93 -22.94
C GLU A 307 5.93 -16.54 -23.26
N THR A 308 6.29 -16.66 -24.54
CA THR A 308 7.63 -16.31 -25.03
C THR A 308 7.76 -14.85 -25.43
N SER A 309 6.64 -14.17 -25.61
CA SER A 309 6.59 -12.76 -25.98
C SER A 309 5.65 -11.99 -25.08
N PHE A 310 5.99 -10.74 -24.80
CA PHE A 310 5.14 -9.82 -24.07
C PHE A 310 5.21 -8.44 -24.71
N ALA A 311 4.06 -7.92 -25.13
CA ALA A 311 3.95 -6.53 -25.49
C ALA A 311 3.56 -5.72 -24.26
N ILE A 312 4.32 -4.69 -23.94
CA ILE A 312 4.02 -3.80 -22.82
C ILE A 312 2.93 -2.82 -23.28
N PRO A 313 1.84 -2.65 -22.51
CA PRO A 313 0.76 -1.73 -22.88
C PRO A 313 1.21 -0.27 -23.03
N ASN A 314 0.55 0.48 -23.93
CA ASN A 314 0.85 1.88 -24.19
C ASN A 314 0.47 2.83 -23.04
N THR A 315 -0.31 2.35 -22.07
CA THR A 315 -0.56 3.07 -20.81
C THR A 315 0.71 3.18 -19.95
N ILE A 316 1.65 2.23 -20.08
CA ILE A 316 2.82 2.13 -19.22
C ILE A 316 3.83 3.23 -19.51
N LYS A 317 4.25 3.90 -18.44
CA LYS A 317 5.27 4.97 -18.42
C LYS A 317 6.58 4.50 -17.80
N GLN A 318 6.52 3.58 -16.83
CA GLN A 318 7.72 3.10 -16.15
C GLN A 318 7.74 1.58 -15.99
N LEU A 319 8.93 1.00 -16.11
CA LEU A 319 9.19 -0.39 -15.78
C LEU A 319 9.91 -0.46 -14.42
N GLY A 320 9.40 -1.27 -13.50
CA GLY A 320 9.97 -1.43 -12.16
C GLY A 320 11.37 -2.05 -12.14
N GLU A 321 12.03 -1.99 -10.98
CA GLU A 321 13.27 -2.74 -10.74
C GLU A 321 13.03 -4.25 -10.90
N SER A 322 13.95 -4.92 -11.59
CA SER A 322 13.90 -6.38 -11.79
C SER A 322 12.57 -6.91 -12.36
N VAL A 323 11.83 -6.11 -13.12
CA VAL A 323 10.47 -6.42 -13.61
C VAL A 323 10.34 -7.73 -14.42
N PHE A 324 11.39 -8.11 -15.16
CA PHE A 324 11.47 -9.36 -15.94
C PHE A 324 12.65 -10.23 -15.48
N GLU A 325 13.19 -9.99 -14.29
CA GLU A 325 14.34 -10.76 -13.78
C GLU A 325 13.99 -12.25 -13.69
N ARG A 326 14.93 -13.11 -14.09
CA ARG A 326 14.82 -14.58 -14.06
C ARG A 326 13.67 -15.18 -14.89
N ASN A 327 13.04 -14.39 -15.75
CA ASN A 327 12.10 -14.91 -16.75
C ASN A 327 12.88 -15.71 -17.81
N THR A 328 12.75 -17.04 -17.78
CA THR A 328 13.51 -17.93 -18.68
C THR A 328 12.74 -18.33 -19.95
N ASN A 329 11.42 -18.16 -19.96
CA ASN A 329 10.56 -18.42 -21.12
C ASN A 329 10.46 -17.18 -22.03
N LEU A 330 10.41 -15.98 -21.45
CA LEU A 330 10.24 -14.73 -22.16
C LEU A 330 11.50 -14.36 -22.95
N THR A 331 11.38 -14.35 -24.28
CA THR A 331 12.45 -14.04 -25.24
C THR A 331 12.25 -12.72 -25.96
N ASP A 332 11.00 -12.23 -26.10
CA ASP A 332 10.69 -11.07 -26.93
C ASP A 332 9.83 -10.07 -26.14
N VAL A 333 10.30 -8.84 -25.96
CA VAL A 333 9.56 -7.80 -25.25
C VAL A 333 9.41 -6.56 -26.10
N LEU A 334 8.18 -6.16 -26.41
CA LEU A 334 7.89 -4.88 -27.04
C LEU A 334 7.79 -3.79 -25.96
N ILE A 335 8.66 -2.79 -26.06
CA ILE A 335 8.67 -1.62 -25.18
C ILE A 335 8.13 -0.43 -25.99
N PRO A 336 6.91 0.07 -25.72
CA PRO A 336 6.30 1.15 -26.49
C PRO A 336 6.96 2.50 -26.19
N ALA A 337 6.72 3.47 -27.08
CA ALA A 337 7.21 4.84 -26.93
C ALA A 337 6.67 5.57 -25.69
N SER A 338 5.60 5.06 -25.08
CA SER A 338 5.02 5.60 -23.84
C SER A 338 5.94 5.42 -22.63
N VAL A 339 6.84 4.43 -22.66
CA VAL A 339 7.79 4.18 -21.57
C VAL A 339 8.88 5.24 -21.58
N THR A 340 9.01 5.95 -20.46
CA THR A 340 9.97 7.04 -20.26
C THR A 340 10.96 6.78 -19.13
N SER A 341 10.84 5.64 -18.45
CA SER A 341 11.77 5.20 -17.39
C SER A 341 11.83 3.68 -17.30
N ILE A 342 13.02 3.15 -17.03
CA ILE A 342 13.27 1.72 -16.84
C ILE A 342 14.12 1.54 -15.59
N GLY A 343 13.60 0.77 -14.63
CA GLY A 343 14.25 0.46 -13.37
C GLY A 343 15.56 -0.32 -13.53
N LYS A 344 16.24 -0.55 -12.41
CA LYS A 344 17.51 -1.28 -12.40
C LYS A 344 17.31 -2.75 -12.76
N ALA A 345 18.27 -3.30 -13.51
CA ALA A 345 18.40 -4.74 -13.78
C ALA A 345 17.10 -5.44 -14.28
N PRO A 346 16.31 -4.82 -15.19
CA PRO A 346 14.97 -5.30 -15.53
C PRO A 346 14.97 -6.68 -16.19
N PHE A 347 16.06 -7.08 -16.84
CA PHE A 347 16.25 -8.37 -17.52
C PHE A 347 17.38 -9.20 -16.90
N ASN A 348 17.70 -8.98 -15.61
CA ASN A 348 18.76 -9.76 -14.96
C ASN A 348 18.46 -11.26 -14.99
N ASP A 349 19.49 -12.10 -15.14
CA ASP A 349 19.34 -13.54 -15.36
C ASP A 349 18.45 -13.94 -16.58
N ASN A 350 18.14 -13.00 -17.49
CA ASN A 350 17.53 -13.29 -18.79
C ASN A 350 18.56 -13.09 -19.92
N SER A 351 19.08 -14.21 -20.44
CA SER A 351 20.15 -14.21 -21.44
C SER A 351 19.68 -14.23 -22.90
N LYS A 352 18.37 -14.34 -23.14
CA LYS A 352 17.81 -14.57 -24.48
C LYS A 352 16.89 -13.45 -24.96
N ILE A 353 16.83 -12.34 -24.22
CA ILE A 353 15.87 -11.28 -24.50
C ILE A 353 16.25 -10.46 -25.74
N THR A 354 15.25 -10.23 -26.59
CA THR A 354 15.24 -9.22 -27.66
C THR A 354 14.21 -8.16 -27.31
N ILE A 355 14.64 -6.90 -27.30
CA ILE A 355 13.75 -5.75 -27.15
C ILE A 355 13.23 -5.33 -28.53
N TYR A 356 11.94 -5.04 -28.62
CA TYR A 356 11.31 -4.43 -29.78
C TYR A 356 10.94 -2.99 -29.42
N ALA A 357 11.65 -2.03 -30.01
CA ALA A 357 11.50 -0.62 -29.73
C ALA A 357 12.02 0.21 -30.91
N ASP A 358 11.32 1.30 -31.24
CA ASP A 358 11.69 2.17 -32.36
C ASP A 358 12.79 3.17 -31.98
N GLU A 359 13.57 3.59 -32.96
CA GLU A 359 14.66 4.53 -32.76
C GLU A 359 14.17 5.85 -32.13
N GLY A 360 14.90 6.35 -31.13
CA GLY A 360 14.53 7.55 -30.37
C GLY A 360 13.60 7.30 -29.18
N THR A 361 13.12 6.07 -28.97
CA THR A 361 12.37 5.70 -27.76
C THR A 361 13.29 5.33 -26.59
N TYR A 362 12.77 5.39 -25.36
CA TYR A 362 13.53 5.05 -24.17
C TYR A 362 13.97 3.57 -24.15
N GLY A 363 13.10 2.66 -24.60
CA GLY A 363 13.41 1.23 -24.71
C GLY A 363 14.56 0.94 -25.68
N TYR A 364 14.59 1.65 -26.81
CA TYR A 364 15.66 1.51 -27.80
C TYR A 364 17.02 2.01 -27.26
N GLU A 365 17.05 3.18 -26.61
CA GLU A 365 18.26 3.71 -26.00
C GLU A 365 18.77 2.82 -24.85
N PHE A 366 17.84 2.30 -24.04
CA PHE A 366 18.17 1.33 -23.00
C PHE A 366 18.81 0.06 -23.57
N ALA A 367 18.24 -0.51 -24.63
CA ALA A 367 18.77 -1.71 -25.27
C ALA A 367 20.20 -1.48 -25.79
N LYS A 368 20.44 -0.35 -26.47
CA LYS A 368 21.78 0.04 -26.93
C LYS A 368 22.79 0.18 -25.80
N GLN A 369 22.43 0.90 -24.73
CA GLN A 369 23.32 1.16 -23.60
C GLN A 369 23.72 -0.13 -22.86
N ASN A 370 22.84 -1.12 -22.83
CA ASN A 370 23.05 -2.39 -22.14
C ASN A 370 23.49 -3.54 -23.06
N GLY A 371 23.70 -3.28 -24.36
CA GLY A 371 24.11 -4.30 -25.32
C GLY A 371 23.07 -5.41 -25.56
N ILE A 372 21.78 -5.10 -25.37
CA ILE A 372 20.66 -6.02 -25.58
C ILE A 372 20.25 -5.97 -27.07
N ALA A 373 19.90 -7.12 -27.64
CA ALA A 373 19.41 -7.18 -29.03
C ALA A 373 18.14 -6.32 -29.17
N CYS A 374 18.09 -5.45 -30.18
CA CYS A 374 16.96 -4.56 -30.41
C CYS A 374 16.50 -4.61 -31.87
N LYS A 375 15.18 -4.69 -32.08
CA LYS A 375 14.53 -4.65 -33.40
C LYS A 375 13.42 -3.58 -33.43
N PRO A 376 13.03 -3.07 -34.61
CA PRO A 376 11.89 -2.16 -34.74
C PRO A 376 10.57 -2.80 -34.26
N THR A 377 9.63 -2.00 -33.77
CA THR A 377 8.33 -2.49 -33.28
C THR A 377 7.53 -3.18 -34.38
N SER A 378 7.71 -2.76 -35.64
CA SER A 378 7.07 -3.37 -36.82
C SER A 378 7.45 -4.83 -37.08
N GLU A 379 8.53 -5.33 -36.47
CA GLU A 379 8.97 -6.72 -36.58
C GLU A 379 8.46 -7.59 -35.42
N PHE A 380 7.68 -7.04 -34.49
CA PHE A 380 7.15 -7.79 -33.36
C PHE A 380 5.99 -8.70 -33.80
N GLU A 381 6.13 -10.00 -33.58
CA GLU A 381 5.13 -11.02 -33.96
C GLU A 381 4.35 -11.58 -32.76
N GLY A 382 4.52 -11.00 -31.56
CA GLY A 382 3.95 -11.50 -30.31
C GLY A 382 2.48 -11.13 -30.02
N GLY A 383 1.77 -10.58 -31.01
CA GLY A 383 0.38 -10.11 -30.88
C GLY A 383 0.24 -8.68 -30.37
N GLU A 384 -0.98 -8.16 -30.38
CA GLU A 384 -1.32 -6.85 -29.79
C GLU A 384 -1.45 -6.96 -28.26
N THR A 385 -1.18 -5.85 -27.57
CA THR A 385 -1.39 -5.72 -26.13
C THR A 385 -2.87 -5.76 -25.80
N GLN A 386 -3.23 -6.52 -24.76
CA GLN A 386 -4.44 -6.19 -24.03
C GLN A 386 -4.13 -4.94 -23.21
N GLU A 387 -4.60 -3.79 -23.67
CA GLU A 387 -4.43 -2.55 -22.92
C GLU A 387 -5.21 -2.68 -21.59
N PRO A 388 -4.54 -2.45 -20.45
CA PRO A 388 -5.17 -2.55 -19.16
C PRO A 388 -6.22 -1.45 -19.00
N VAL A 389 -7.30 -1.78 -18.31
CA VAL A 389 -8.49 -0.95 -18.23
C VAL A 389 -8.62 -0.38 -16.82
N ASN A 390 -8.57 0.94 -16.71
CA ASN A 390 -8.77 1.68 -15.48
C ASN A 390 -10.23 2.11 -15.34
N LYS A 391 -10.91 1.59 -14.31
CA LYS A 391 -12.32 1.86 -14.01
C LYS A 391 -12.54 2.81 -12.84
N ASP A 392 -11.49 3.28 -12.17
CA ASP A 392 -11.60 3.98 -10.88
C ASP A 392 -12.46 5.25 -10.96
N GLN A 393 -12.30 6.05 -12.02
CA GLN A 393 -13.09 7.27 -12.21
C GLN A 393 -14.57 6.97 -12.44
N LEU A 394 -14.86 5.91 -13.21
CA LEU A 394 -16.24 5.46 -13.42
C LEU A 394 -16.85 4.92 -12.13
N THR A 395 -16.10 4.15 -11.34
CA THR A 395 -16.52 3.65 -10.04
C THR A 395 -16.88 4.80 -9.10
N ALA A 396 -15.98 5.78 -8.94
CA ALA A 396 -16.21 6.94 -8.08
C ALA A 396 -17.45 7.74 -8.51
N LEU A 397 -17.62 7.96 -9.82
CA LEU A 397 -18.79 8.64 -10.36
C LEU A 397 -20.07 7.84 -10.09
N VAL A 398 -20.08 6.53 -10.34
CA VAL A 398 -21.25 5.67 -10.06
C VAL A 398 -21.62 5.69 -8.57
N ASP A 399 -20.63 5.63 -7.67
CA ASP A 399 -20.86 5.68 -6.22
C ASP A 399 -21.48 7.01 -5.78
N GLU A 400 -21.01 8.13 -6.34
CA GLU A 400 -21.60 9.45 -6.10
C GLU A 400 -23.02 9.54 -6.67
N MET A 401 -23.22 9.13 -7.93
CA MET A 401 -24.49 9.23 -8.63
C MET A 401 -25.58 8.33 -8.03
N ASN A 402 -25.20 7.21 -7.38
CA ASN A 402 -26.11 6.36 -6.63
C ASN A 402 -26.74 7.07 -5.41
N GLN A 403 -26.18 8.19 -4.94
CA GLN A 403 -26.74 8.99 -3.86
C GLN A 403 -27.75 10.05 -4.33
N VAL A 404 -27.92 10.25 -5.64
CA VAL A 404 -28.79 11.28 -6.22
C VAL A 404 -30.27 10.92 -6.01
N LYS A 405 -31.01 11.81 -5.34
CA LYS A 405 -32.45 11.65 -5.12
C LYS A 405 -33.23 11.96 -6.40
N ASN A 406 -34.32 11.23 -6.61
CA ASN A 406 -35.22 11.50 -7.73
C ASN A 406 -36.20 12.65 -7.41
N VAL A 407 -35.80 13.87 -7.74
CA VAL A 407 -36.59 15.11 -7.62
C VAL A 407 -36.71 15.86 -8.95
N TYR A 408 -36.42 15.17 -10.06
CA TYR A 408 -36.27 15.75 -11.38
C TYR A 408 -37.43 15.37 -12.30
N THR A 409 -37.49 15.95 -13.49
CA THR A 409 -38.48 15.59 -14.51
C THR A 409 -38.34 14.11 -14.88
N VAL A 410 -39.46 13.47 -15.23
CA VAL A 410 -39.50 12.04 -15.57
C VAL A 410 -38.53 11.71 -16.71
N ASN A 411 -38.49 12.54 -17.76
CA ASN A 411 -37.63 12.33 -18.92
C ASN A 411 -36.15 12.49 -18.60
N SER A 412 -35.77 13.57 -17.91
CA SER A 412 -34.36 13.81 -17.57
C SER A 412 -33.84 12.73 -16.61
N TYR A 413 -34.63 12.35 -15.60
CA TYR A 413 -34.26 11.31 -14.66
C TYR A 413 -34.21 9.92 -15.31
N ARG A 414 -35.12 9.59 -16.22
CA ARG A 414 -35.10 8.32 -16.96
C ARG A 414 -33.83 8.18 -17.80
N ALA A 415 -33.38 9.25 -18.45
CA ALA A 415 -32.12 9.25 -19.20
C ALA A 415 -30.91 9.07 -18.27
N PHE A 416 -30.88 9.78 -17.14
CA PHE A 416 -29.86 9.61 -16.10
C PHE A 416 -29.82 8.19 -15.52
N ALA A 417 -30.96 7.63 -15.14
CA ALA A 417 -31.07 6.28 -14.60
C ALA A 417 -30.60 5.21 -15.61
N ALA A 418 -30.89 5.40 -16.90
CA ALA A 418 -30.38 4.53 -17.95
C ALA A 418 -28.85 4.62 -18.12
N ALA A 419 -28.29 5.84 -18.07
CA ALA A 419 -26.85 6.05 -18.12
C ALA A 419 -26.14 5.45 -16.89
N LEU A 420 -26.71 5.61 -15.70
CA LEU A 420 -26.20 5.04 -14.45
C LEU A 420 -26.22 3.50 -14.48
N GLY A 421 -27.29 2.90 -15.01
CA GLY A 421 -27.37 1.46 -15.22
C GLY A 421 -26.30 0.94 -16.18
N ASN A 422 -26.11 1.61 -17.33
CA ASN A 422 -25.08 1.26 -18.31
C ASN A 422 -23.67 1.36 -17.70
N ALA A 423 -23.38 2.44 -16.96
CA ALA A 423 -22.12 2.60 -16.24
C ALA A 423 -21.87 1.44 -15.26
N ALA A 424 -22.88 1.06 -14.47
CA ALA A 424 -22.77 -0.06 -13.54
C ALA A 424 -22.57 -1.43 -14.24
N ASP A 425 -23.11 -1.61 -15.44
CA ASP A 425 -22.89 -2.82 -16.24
C ASP A 425 -21.47 -2.85 -16.83
N VAL A 426 -20.96 -1.72 -17.32
CA VAL A 426 -19.57 -1.58 -17.78
C VAL A 426 -18.57 -1.83 -16.65
N LEU A 427 -18.88 -1.43 -15.42
CA LEU A 427 -18.03 -1.74 -14.26
C LEU A 427 -17.88 -3.25 -14.04
N LYS A 428 -18.95 -4.03 -14.22
CA LYS A 428 -18.97 -5.49 -14.04
C LYS A 428 -18.43 -6.28 -15.23
N ASP A 429 -18.23 -5.65 -16.38
CA ASP A 429 -17.74 -6.34 -17.58
C ASP A 429 -16.22 -6.45 -17.57
N ASP A 430 -15.69 -7.64 -17.27
CA ASP A 430 -14.26 -7.96 -17.30
C ASP A 430 -13.61 -7.79 -18.68
N LYS A 431 -14.41 -7.60 -19.74
CA LYS A 431 -13.93 -7.41 -21.12
C LYS A 431 -14.10 -5.98 -21.64
N ALA A 432 -14.67 -5.07 -20.85
CA ALA A 432 -14.80 -3.68 -21.26
C ALA A 432 -13.42 -3.09 -21.51
N ASP A 433 -13.19 -2.47 -22.67
CA ASP A 433 -11.95 -1.73 -22.96
C ASP A 433 -12.01 -0.31 -22.35
N GLN A 434 -10.86 0.39 -22.32
CA GLN A 434 -10.81 1.74 -21.75
C GLN A 434 -11.76 2.70 -22.45
N LYS A 435 -11.93 2.56 -23.77
CA LYS A 435 -12.84 3.40 -24.53
C LYS A 435 -14.29 3.23 -24.06
N THR A 436 -14.73 2.00 -23.82
CA THR A 436 -16.07 1.68 -23.30
C THR A 436 -16.27 2.28 -21.91
N VAL A 437 -15.24 2.23 -21.06
CA VAL A 437 -15.26 2.86 -19.73
C VAL A 437 -15.38 4.38 -19.83
N ASP A 438 -14.56 5.01 -20.67
CA ASP A 438 -14.56 6.45 -20.89
C ASP A 438 -15.89 6.94 -21.49
N GLU A 439 -16.46 6.19 -22.43
CA GLU A 439 -17.77 6.48 -23.03
C GLU A 439 -18.90 6.37 -21.99
N ALA A 440 -18.85 5.36 -21.10
CA ALA A 440 -19.81 5.22 -20.02
C ALA A 440 -19.70 6.35 -18.99
N PHE A 441 -18.47 6.76 -18.64
CA PHE A 441 -18.22 7.92 -17.77
C PHE A 441 -18.81 9.19 -18.37
N ALA A 442 -18.45 9.52 -19.62
CA ALA A 442 -18.91 10.72 -20.29
C ALA A 442 -20.44 10.73 -20.47
N ALA A 443 -21.05 9.59 -20.76
CA ALA A 443 -22.50 9.47 -20.87
C ALA A 443 -23.20 9.70 -19.52
N LEU A 444 -22.69 9.14 -18.43
CA LEU A 444 -23.24 9.35 -17.09
C LEU A 444 -23.07 10.80 -16.62
N GLU A 445 -21.88 11.37 -16.78
CA GLU A 445 -21.60 12.78 -16.45
C GLU A 445 -22.52 13.72 -17.24
N SER A 446 -22.67 13.48 -18.55
CA SER A 446 -23.57 14.27 -19.39
C SER A 446 -25.03 14.12 -18.97
N ALA A 447 -25.49 12.90 -18.67
CA ALA A 447 -26.87 12.67 -18.26
C ALA A 447 -27.19 13.33 -16.91
N TYR A 448 -26.23 13.30 -15.97
CA TYR A 448 -26.33 14.00 -14.68
C TYR A 448 -26.41 15.52 -14.86
N GLY A 449 -25.52 16.10 -15.67
CA GLY A 449 -25.54 17.54 -15.98
C GLY A 449 -26.79 18.00 -16.74
N ASN A 450 -27.56 17.08 -17.32
CA ASN A 450 -28.81 17.35 -18.04
C ASN A 450 -30.07 17.10 -17.20
N LEU A 451 -29.94 16.79 -15.91
CA LEU A 451 -31.08 16.71 -15.00
C LEU A 451 -31.82 18.05 -14.93
N LYS A 452 -33.15 18.01 -14.93
CA LYS A 452 -34.01 19.19 -14.91
C LYS A 452 -35.05 19.08 -13.83
N TYR A 453 -35.40 20.19 -13.19
CA TYR A 453 -36.53 20.26 -12.27
C TYR A 453 -37.83 20.54 -13.03
N ASN A 454 -38.96 20.25 -12.39
CA ASN A 454 -40.27 20.56 -12.95
C ASN A 454 -40.52 22.08 -12.90
N MET A 455 -41.14 22.65 -13.93
CA MET A 455 -41.60 24.03 -13.89
C MET A 455 -42.60 24.18 -12.73
N GLY A 456 -42.38 25.16 -11.86
CA GLY A 456 -43.17 25.40 -10.66
C GLY A 456 -42.67 24.72 -9.38
N ASP A 457 -41.63 23.88 -9.43
CA ASP A 457 -40.96 23.29 -8.26
C ASP A 457 -39.74 24.15 -7.88
N ILE A 458 -39.98 25.17 -7.06
CA ILE A 458 -39.04 26.27 -6.79
C ILE A 458 -38.06 25.88 -5.69
N ASP A 459 -38.49 25.03 -4.76
CA ASP A 459 -37.67 24.56 -3.64
C ASP A 459 -36.88 23.28 -3.95
N HIS A 460 -37.00 22.76 -5.19
CA HIS A 460 -36.32 21.56 -5.68
C HIS A 460 -36.67 20.31 -4.87
N SER A 461 -37.89 20.25 -4.32
CA SER A 461 -38.39 19.13 -3.53
C SER A 461 -38.81 17.94 -4.39
N GLY A 462 -39.00 18.15 -5.69
CA GLY A 462 -39.47 17.16 -6.66
C GLY A 462 -40.98 17.20 -6.90
N ALA A 463 -41.71 18.13 -6.29
CA ALA A 463 -43.15 18.26 -6.44
C ALA A 463 -43.59 19.72 -6.35
N ILE A 464 -44.49 20.13 -7.25
CA ILE A 464 -45.16 21.43 -7.17
C ILE A 464 -46.15 21.37 -6.00
N SER A 465 -45.91 22.20 -5.00
CA SER A 465 -46.61 22.20 -3.72
C SER A 465 -47.18 23.56 -3.36
N ILE A 466 -47.87 23.64 -2.22
CA ILE A 466 -48.35 24.92 -1.71
C ILE A 466 -47.21 25.83 -1.24
N ASP A 467 -46.04 25.27 -0.93
CA ASP A 467 -44.88 26.03 -0.51
C ASP A 467 -44.28 26.79 -1.70
N ASP A 468 -44.26 26.17 -2.90
CA ASP A 468 -43.87 26.82 -4.16
C ASP A 468 -44.81 27.97 -4.53
N VAL A 469 -46.13 27.71 -4.45
CA VAL A 469 -47.16 28.75 -4.65
C VAL A 469 -46.93 29.93 -3.70
N THR A 470 -46.66 29.62 -2.43
CA THR A 470 -46.42 30.63 -1.40
C THR A 470 -45.16 31.42 -1.72
N ALA A 471 -44.10 30.75 -2.21
CA ALA A 471 -42.87 31.40 -2.61
C ALA A 471 -43.10 32.38 -3.78
N ILE A 472 -43.84 32.00 -4.83
CA ILE A 472 -44.17 32.91 -5.93
C ILE A 472 -44.94 34.13 -5.40
N GLN A 473 -45.95 33.91 -4.56
CA GLN A 473 -46.77 35.01 -4.00
C GLN A 473 -45.95 35.96 -3.12
N GLN A 474 -45.06 35.42 -2.28
CA GLN A 474 -44.14 36.20 -1.47
C GLN A 474 -43.21 37.04 -2.36
N HIS A 475 -42.65 36.45 -3.42
CA HIS A 475 -41.82 37.16 -4.40
C HIS A 475 -42.57 38.31 -5.07
N VAL A 476 -43.79 38.06 -5.57
CA VAL A 476 -44.66 39.06 -6.18
C VAL A 476 -45.02 40.18 -5.19
N SER A 477 -45.13 39.88 -3.90
CA SER A 477 -45.37 40.87 -2.84
C SER A 477 -44.12 41.69 -2.46
N GLY A 478 -42.97 41.44 -3.09
CA GLY A 478 -41.71 42.14 -2.85
C GLY A 478 -40.89 41.57 -1.69
N GLN A 479 -41.21 40.36 -1.20
CA GLN A 479 -40.40 39.69 -0.20
C GLN A 479 -39.17 39.04 -0.86
N ASN A 480 -38.04 39.10 -0.16
CA ASN A 480 -36.82 38.42 -0.60
C ASN A 480 -36.83 36.97 -0.08
N ILE A 481 -36.71 36.01 -0.99
CA ILE A 481 -36.73 34.57 -0.69
C ILE A 481 -35.37 34.01 -1.05
N GLU A 482 -34.74 33.35 -0.09
CA GLU A 482 -33.45 32.72 -0.29
C GLU A 482 -33.60 31.54 -1.25
N ASN A 483 -32.68 31.41 -2.22
CA ASN A 483 -32.67 30.37 -3.25
C ASN A 483 -33.93 30.30 -4.15
N PHE A 484 -34.62 31.43 -4.35
CA PHE A 484 -35.77 31.48 -5.26
C PHE A 484 -35.36 31.25 -6.73
N ASP A 485 -35.77 30.13 -7.30
CA ASP A 485 -35.52 29.80 -8.71
C ASP A 485 -36.52 30.53 -9.63
N ARG A 486 -36.07 31.66 -10.17
CA ARG A 486 -36.88 32.48 -11.10
C ARG A 486 -37.21 31.75 -12.40
N LEU A 487 -36.36 30.83 -12.87
CA LEU A 487 -36.62 30.14 -14.14
C LEU A 487 -37.75 29.13 -13.97
N LEU A 488 -37.78 28.40 -12.85
CA LEU A 488 -38.86 27.47 -12.55
C LEU A 488 -40.16 28.18 -12.16
N ALA A 489 -40.07 29.39 -11.58
CA ALA A 489 -41.24 30.17 -11.20
C ALA A 489 -41.98 30.81 -12.40
N ASP A 490 -41.33 31.04 -13.54
CA ASP A 490 -41.93 31.61 -14.77
C ASP A 490 -42.66 30.52 -15.56
N VAL A 491 -43.73 29.98 -15.00
CA VAL A 491 -44.42 28.81 -15.55
C VAL A 491 -45.24 29.12 -16.80
N ASP A 492 -45.56 30.39 -17.05
CA ASP A 492 -46.21 30.83 -18.30
C ASP A 492 -45.23 31.31 -19.40
N GLY A 493 -43.94 31.40 -19.09
CA GLY A 493 -42.88 31.78 -20.02
C GLY A 493 -42.92 33.24 -20.45
N SER A 494 -43.57 34.11 -19.67
CA SER A 494 -43.70 35.54 -19.96
C SER A 494 -42.44 36.35 -19.64
N SER A 495 -41.44 35.73 -19.01
CA SER A 495 -40.24 36.38 -18.44
C SER A 495 -40.52 37.29 -17.25
N GLU A 496 -41.74 37.32 -16.74
CA GLU A 496 -42.16 38.11 -15.59
C GLU A 496 -42.85 37.22 -14.57
N ILE A 497 -42.38 37.23 -13.32
CA ILE A 497 -42.99 36.43 -12.25
C ILE A 497 -44.20 37.20 -11.70
N THR A 498 -45.40 36.70 -11.96
CA THR A 498 -46.66 37.37 -11.62
C THR A 498 -47.60 36.48 -10.80
N ILE A 499 -48.78 37.02 -10.45
CA ILE A 499 -49.82 36.23 -9.79
C ILE A 499 -50.39 35.14 -10.72
N THR A 500 -50.21 35.27 -12.03
CA THR A 500 -50.61 34.26 -13.01
C THR A 500 -49.83 32.97 -12.78
N ASP A 501 -48.52 33.04 -12.59
CA ASP A 501 -47.66 31.89 -12.32
C ASP A 501 -48.06 31.16 -11.04
N ALA A 502 -48.31 31.92 -9.97
CA ALA A 502 -48.82 31.35 -8.72
C ALA A 502 -50.18 30.66 -8.92
N THR A 503 -51.05 31.21 -9.77
CA THR A 503 -52.36 30.63 -10.08
C THR A 503 -52.21 29.32 -10.86
N ILE A 504 -51.27 29.26 -11.81
CA ILE A 504 -50.97 28.04 -12.57
C ILE A 504 -50.45 26.93 -11.65
N CYS A 505 -49.49 27.23 -10.76
CA CYS A 505 -49.01 26.25 -9.77
C CYS A 505 -50.15 25.81 -8.82
N GLN A 506 -51.04 26.72 -8.40
CA GLN A 506 -52.23 26.35 -7.61
C GLN A 506 -53.16 25.40 -8.35
N MET A 507 -53.33 25.57 -9.67
CA MET A 507 -54.13 24.68 -10.49
C MET A 507 -53.51 23.27 -10.55
N VAL A 508 -52.18 23.15 -10.58
CA VAL A 508 -51.51 21.85 -10.45
C VAL A 508 -51.77 21.23 -9.07
N VAL A 509 -51.55 21.98 -7.99
CA VAL A 509 -51.80 21.49 -6.61
C VAL A 509 -53.26 21.06 -6.41
N ALA A 510 -54.21 21.71 -7.08
CA ALA A 510 -55.63 21.37 -7.05
C ALA A 510 -56.03 20.23 -8.00
N ASN A 511 -55.09 19.58 -8.70
CA ASN A 511 -55.31 18.57 -9.74
C ASN A 511 -56.20 19.07 -10.91
N MET A 512 -56.13 20.36 -11.22
CA MET A 512 -56.81 20.97 -12.36
C MET A 512 -55.91 21.07 -13.60
N MET A 513 -54.59 20.89 -13.42
CA MET A 513 -53.57 20.83 -14.45
C MET A 513 -52.58 19.72 -14.09
N SER A 514 -51.81 19.24 -15.07
CA SER A 514 -50.80 18.19 -14.90
C SER A 514 -49.42 18.64 -15.35
N VAL A 515 -48.39 18.03 -14.77
CA VAL A 515 -47.00 18.16 -15.23
C VAL A 515 -46.71 17.02 -16.20
N ASP A 516 -46.22 17.34 -17.40
CA ASP A 516 -45.81 16.34 -18.39
C ASP A 516 -44.45 15.69 -18.04
N GLU A 517 -44.02 14.69 -18.81
CA GLU A 517 -42.76 13.99 -18.53
C GLU A 517 -41.51 14.88 -18.69
N ASP A 518 -41.62 16.00 -19.42
CA ASP A 518 -40.56 16.99 -19.60
C ASP A 518 -40.56 18.08 -18.51
N GLY A 519 -41.52 18.04 -17.59
CA GLY A 519 -41.64 18.98 -16.47
C GLY A 519 -42.44 20.23 -16.80
N ASN A 520 -43.16 20.29 -17.93
CA ASN A 520 -43.98 21.45 -18.29
C ASN A 520 -45.41 21.29 -17.74
N ILE A 521 -46.02 22.41 -17.34
CA ILE A 521 -47.41 22.43 -16.87
C ILE A 521 -48.36 22.46 -18.07
N THR A 522 -49.35 21.57 -18.08
CA THR A 522 -50.31 21.37 -19.16
C THR A 522 -51.74 21.27 -18.64
N LEU A 523 -52.72 21.63 -19.49
CA LEU A 523 -54.16 21.62 -19.21
C LEU A 523 -54.76 20.21 -19.18
#